data_AF-A0A3A9GDZ6-F1
#
_entry.id   AF-A0A3A9GDZ6-F1
#
_cell.length_a   1.000
_cell.length_b   1.000
_cell.length_c   1.000
_cell.angle_alpha   90.00
_cell.angle_beta   90.00
_cell.angle_gamma   90.00
#
_symmetry.space_group_name_H-M   'P 1'
#
loop_
_entity.id
_entity.type
_entity.pdbx_description
1 polymer ?
#
loop_
_entity_poly.entity_id
_entity_poly.type
_entity_poly.pdbx_seq_one_letter_code
_entity_poly.pdbx_strand_id
1 'polypeptide(L)'
;MKKITKRDKQTIRFLKWINKYPGWWQLICTPNDEHMNINMMNMLIKHLAQEQLYEIIFVLLMVHRKEKYVKDISNSMLLDMVSENWGGKRKDRKQIIKNILKYFE
;
A
#
# COMPACT_ATOMS: atom_id res chain seq x y z
N MET A 1 0.25 29.83 19.30
CA MET A 1 0.42 28.88 18.17
C MET A 1 0.00 27.49 18.62
N LYS A 2 -0.83 26.76 17.86
CA LYS A 2 -1.17 25.37 18.20
C LYS A 2 0.08 24.49 18.16
N LYS A 3 0.23 23.61 19.14
CA LYS A 3 1.38 22.69 19.25
C LYS A 3 1.23 21.59 18.19
N ILE A 4 2.23 21.44 17.31
CA ILE A 4 2.23 20.42 16.25
C ILE A 4 2.29 19.03 16.87
N THR A 5 1.29 18.20 16.59
CA THR A 5 1.21 16.83 17.07
C THR A 5 2.05 15.86 16.21
N LYS A 6 2.25 14.63 16.69
CA LYS A 6 2.90 13.56 15.90
C LYS A 6 2.12 13.26 14.61
N ARG A 7 0.79 13.30 14.67
CA ARG A 7 -0.09 13.11 13.51
C ARG A 7 0.07 14.24 12.49
N ASP A 8 0.21 15.49 12.96
CA ASP A 8 0.45 16.62 12.07
C ASP A 8 1.78 16.46 11.33
N LYS A 9 2.84 16.01 12.01
CA LYS A 9 4.14 15.73 11.37
C LYS A 9 4.04 14.65 10.28
N GLN A 10 3.28 13.58 10.55
CA GLN A 10 3.04 12.53 9.54
C GLN A 10 2.24 13.06 8.36
N THR A 11 1.21 13.87 8.62
CA THR A 11 0.38 14.49 7.58
C THR A 11 1.22 15.44 6.72
N ILE A 12 2.03 16.30 7.33
CA ILE A 12 2.94 17.21 6.62
C ILE A 12 3.94 16.42 5.75
N ARG A 13 4.51 15.33 6.27
CA ARG A 13 5.41 14.45 5.49
C ARG A 13 4.69 13.84 4.28
N PHE A 14 3.46 13.36 4.46
CA PHE A 14 2.65 12.83 3.37
C PHE A 14 2.32 13.90 2.33
N LEU A 15 1.90 15.10 2.74
CA LEU A 15 1.62 16.21 1.82
C LEU A 15 2.86 16.65 1.03
N LYS A 16 4.03 16.68 1.67
CA LYS A 16 5.31 16.92 0.98
C LYS A 16 5.61 15.83 -0.05
N TRP A 17 5.31 14.58 0.25
CA TRP A 17 5.47 13.46 -0.69
C TRP A 17 4.53 13.62 -1.90
N ILE A 18 3.25 13.95 -1.68
CA ILE A 18 2.30 14.23 -2.78
C ILE A 18 2.82 15.36 -3.67
N ASN A 19 3.29 16.45 -3.07
CA ASN A 19 3.83 17.58 -3.83
C ASN A 19 5.08 17.20 -4.64
N LYS A 20 5.87 16.23 -4.18
CA LYS A 20 7.04 15.73 -4.89
C LYS A 20 6.67 14.76 -6.03
N TYR A 21 5.59 13.99 -5.88
CA TYR A 21 5.17 12.95 -6.82
C TYR A 21 3.68 13.05 -7.19
N PRO A 22 3.23 14.17 -7.81
CA PRO A 22 1.82 14.39 -8.08
C PRO A 22 1.22 13.35 -9.05
N GLY A 23 1.97 12.93 -10.06
CA GLY A 23 1.51 11.89 -11.01
C GLY A 23 1.33 10.52 -10.35
N TRP A 24 2.20 10.15 -9.40
CA TRP A 24 2.03 8.91 -8.65
C TRP A 24 0.83 8.97 -7.71
N TRP A 25 0.60 10.12 -7.09
CA TRP A 25 -0.61 10.33 -6.29
C TRP A 25 -1.88 10.19 -7.15
N GLN A 26 -1.88 10.77 -8.35
CA GLN A 26 -2.98 10.62 -9.30
C GLN A 26 -3.23 9.14 -9.63
N LEU A 27 -2.18 8.37 -9.95
CA LEU A 27 -2.29 6.94 -10.23
C LEU A 27 -2.79 6.13 -9.03
N ILE A 28 -2.31 6.43 -7.82
CA ILE A 28 -2.79 5.79 -6.59
C ILE A 28 -4.31 6.00 -6.41
N CYS A 29 -4.82 7.17 -6.79
CA CYS A 29 -6.22 7.55 -6.58
C CYS A 29 -7.15 7.29 -7.77
N THR A 30 -6.63 6.89 -8.93
CA THR A 30 -7.42 6.73 -10.16
C THR A 30 -7.61 5.25 -10.47
N PRO A 31 -8.80 4.67 -10.25
CA PRO A 31 -9.07 3.28 -10.63
C PRO A 31 -9.19 3.14 -12.15
N ASN A 32 -8.86 1.95 -12.68
CA ASN A 32 -8.91 1.63 -14.12
C ASN A 32 -8.04 2.54 -15.01
N ASP A 33 -7.01 3.18 -14.45
CA ASP A 33 -6.04 3.95 -15.22
C ASP A 33 -5.18 3.01 -16.07
N GLU A 34 -5.08 3.27 -17.38
CA GLU A 34 -4.35 2.41 -18.32
C GLU A 34 -2.85 2.30 -18.01
N HIS A 35 -2.29 3.27 -17.30
CA HIS A 35 -0.90 3.25 -16.86
C HIS A 35 -0.70 2.44 -15.57
N MET A 36 -1.76 2.05 -14.86
CA MET A 36 -1.67 1.20 -13.68
C MET A 36 -1.63 -0.28 -14.07
N ASN A 37 -0.45 -0.77 -14.42
CA ASN A 37 -0.18 -2.20 -14.58
C ASN A 37 0.48 -2.80 -13.32
N ILE A 38 0.69 -4.12 -13.32
CA ILE A 38 1.29 -4.86 -12.19
C ILE A 38 2.70 -4.35 -11.82
N ASN A 39 3.51 -3.96 -12.81
CA ASN A 39 4.86 -3.44 -12.57
C ASN A 39 4.81 -2.06 -11.92
N MET A 40 3.89 -1.20 -12.37
CA MET A 40 3.66 0.12 -11.78
C MET A 40 3.16 0.00 -10.33
N MET A 41 2.21 -0.92 -10.09
CA MET A 41 1.73 -1.26 -8.75
C MET A 41 2.88 -1.68 -7.82
N ASN A 42 3.73 -2.62 -8.27
CA ASN A 42 4.88 -3.08 -7.49
C ASN A 42 5.86 -1.93 -7.17
N MET A 43 6.18 -1.11 -8.17
CA MET A 43 7.08 0.03 -8.00
C MET A 43 6.53 1.04 -6.98
N LEU A 44 5.24 1.36 -7.05
CA LEU A 44 4.58 2.26 -6.09
C LEU A 44 4.59 1.67 -4.68
N ILE A 45 4.26 0.38 -4.51
CA ILE A 45 4.28 -0.28 -3.19
C ILE A 45 5.69 -0.27 -2.60
N LYS A 46 6.72 -0.59 -3.40
CA LYS A 46 8.13 -0.53 -2.97
C LYS A 46 8.52 0.87 -2.50
N HIS A 47 8.20 1.90 -3.29
CA HIS A 47 8.54 3.27 -2.95
C HIS A 47 7.78 3.78 -1.71
N LEU A 48 6.49 3.47 -1.59
CA LEU A 48 5.69 3.82 -0.40
C LEU A 48 6.21 3.11 0.86
N ALA A 49 6.66 1.85 0.74
CA ALA A 49 7.22 1.10 1.86
C ALA A 49 8.57 1.67 2.33
N GLN A 50 9.45 2.07 1.39
CA GLN A 50 10.70 2.77 1.70
C GLN A 50 10.43 4.10 2.42
N GLU A 51 9.40 4.82 1.99
CA GLU A 51 8.93 6.05 2.61
C GLU A 51 8.04 5.81 3.83
N GLN A 52 7.90 4.57 4.33
CA GLN A 52 7.07 4.22 5.49
C GLN A 52 5.63 4.76 5.43
N LEU A 53 5.09 4.97 4.23
CA LEU A 53 3.72 5.44 3.96
C LEU A 53 2.78 4.23 3.83
N TYR A 54 2.76 3.37 4.86
CA TYR A 54 2.04 2.10 4.82
C TYR A 54 0.53 2.27 4.65
N GLU A 55 -0.06 3.30 5.24
CA GLU A 55 -1.48 3.63 5.07
C GLU A 55 -1.84 3.89 3.61
N ILE A 56 -0.91 4.47 2.84
CA ILE A 56 -1.13 4.78 1.42
C ILE A 56 -1.04 3.51 0.56
N ILE A 57 -0.28 2.49 0.99
CA ILE A 57 -0.29 1.18 0.34
C ILE A 57 -1.68 0.55 0.43
N PHE A 58 -2.35 0.67 1.58
CA PHE A 58 -3.74 0.20 1.72
C PHE A 58 -4.70 1.00 0.84
N VAL A 59 -4.53 2.32 0.73
CA VAL A 59 -5.33 3.15 -0.18
C VAL A 59 -5.16 2.68 -1.63
N LEU A 60 -3.91 2.51 -2.08
CA LEU A 60 -3.58 2.01 -3.42
C LEU A 60 -4.27 0.67 -3.71
N LEU A 61 -4.14 -0.32 -2.82
CA LEU A 61 -4.78 -1.62 -3.00
C LEU A 61 -6.31 -1.52 -3.01
N MET A 62 -6.89 -0.63 -2.21
CA MET A 62 -8.34 -0.45 -2.13
C MET A 62 -8.93 0.24 -3.35
N VAL A 63 -8.23 1.24 -3.90
CA VAL A 63 -8.62 1.92 -5.14
C VAL A 63 -8.60 0.93 -6.30
N HIS A 64 -7.55 0.10 -6.37
CA HIS A 64 -7.31 -0.84 -7.47
C HIS A 64 -7.82 -2.26 -7.21
N ARG A 65 -8.68 -2.46 -6.21
CA ARG A 65 -9.17 -3.79 -5.78
C ARG A 65 -9.89 -4.61 -6.87
N LYS A 66 -10.33 -3.97 -7.95
CA LYS A 66 -11.03 -4.61 -9.07
C LYS A 66 -10.08 -5.12 -10.14
N GLU A 67 -8.82 -4.66 -10.13
CA GLU A 67 -7.79 -5.17 -11.02
C GLU A 67 -7.54 -6.65 -10.74
N LYS A 68 -7.45 -7.46 -11.80
CA LYS A 68 -7.35 -8.92 -11.69
C LYS A 68 -6.20 -9.34 -10.76
N TYR A 69 -5.02 -8.75 -10.96
CA TYR A 69 -3.83 -9.04 -10.16
C TYR A 69 -3.96 -8.60 -8.69
N VAL A 70 -4.70 -7.53 -8.39
CA VAL A 70 -4.95 -7.11 -6.98
C VAL A 70 -5.97 -8.02 -6.30
N LYS A 71 -6.99 -8.46 -7.04
CA LYS A 71 -7.98 -9.42 -6.53
C LYS A 71 -7.33 -10.75 -6.17
N ASP A 72 -6.45 -11.25 -7.04
CA ASP A 72 -5.73 -12.51 -6.82
C ASP A 72 -4.82 -12.42 -5.57
N ILE A 73 -4.15 -11.28 -5.37
CA ILE A 73 -3.36 -10.99 -4.16
C ILE A 73 -4.23 -10.96 -2.92
N SER A 74 -5.34 -10.20 -2.97
CA SER A 74 -6.21 -10.03 -1.81
C SER A 74 -6.73 -11.38 -1.32
N ASN A 75 -7.08 -12.27 -2.24
CA ASN A 75 -7.48 -13.64 -1.95
C ASN A 75 -6.31 -14.47 -1.38
N SER A 76 -5.13 -14.40 -1.98
CA SER A 76 -3.93 -15.09 -1.47
C SER A 76 -3.54 -14.62 -0.06
N MET A 77 -3.61 -13.32 0.20
CA MET A 77 -3.32 -12.74 1.52
C MET A 77 -4.35 -13.17 2.56
N LEU A 78 -5.64 -13.18 2.20
CA LEU A 78 -6.70 -13.68 3.06
C LEU A 78 -6.48 -15.16 3.39
N LEU A 79 -6.13 -15.98 2.40
CA LEU A 79 -5.80 -17.40 2.60
C LEU A 79 -4.60 -17.57 3.53
N ASP A 80 -3.48 -16.88 3.29
CA ASP A 80 -2.31 -16.89 4.18
C ASP A 80 -2.68 -16.50 5.62
N MET A 81 -3.47 -15.44 5.77
CA MET A 81 -3.88 -14.93 7.08
C MET A 81 -4.81 -15.90 7.82
N VAL A 82 -5.73 -16.57 7.12
CA VAL A 82 -6.61 -17.60 7.68
C VAL A 82 -5.80 -18.84 8.08
N SER A 83 -4.89 -19.30 7.20
CA SER A 83 -4.01 -20.44 7.47
C SER A 83 -3.11 -20.22 8.68
N GLU A 84 -2.61 -19.00 8.89
CA GLU A 84 -1.74 -18.68 10.02
C GLU A 84 -2.50 -18.36 11.31
N ASN A 85 -3.71 -17.80 11.21
CA ASN A 85 -4.59 -17.64 12.37
C ASN A 85 -5.03 -18.99 12.94
N TRP A 86 -5.20 -20.02 12.10
CA TRP A 86 -5.36 -21.41 12.56
C TRP A 86 -4.13 -21.92 13.34
N GLY A 87 -2.94 -21.34 13.11
CA GLY A 87 -1.71 -21.58 13.87
C GLY A 87 -1.47 -20.64 15.06
N GLY A 88 -2.40 -19.74 15.39
CA GLY A 88 -2.34 -18.87 16.58
C GLY A 88 -1.34 -17.71 16.54
N LYS A 89 -0.74 -17.36 15.39
CA LYS A 89 0.28 -16.30 15.28
C LYS A 89 -0.29 -15.03 14.62
N ARG A 90 -0.21 -13.88 15.30
CA ARG A 90 -0.50 -12.56 14.71
C ARG A 90 0.74 -12.03 13.96
N LYS A 91 0.59 -11.67 12.68
CA LYS A 91 1.63 -10.98 11.90
C LYS A 91 1.70 -9.48 12.23
N ASP A 92 2.91 -8.96 12.37
CA ASP A 92 3.13 -7.52 12.40
C ASP A 92 3.01 -6.91 10.98
N ARG A 93 2.85 -5.58 10.92
CA ARG A 93 2.66 -4.83 9.66
C ARG A 93 3.80 -5.04 8.64
N LYS A 94 5.05 -5.14 9.07
CA LYS A 94 6.20 -5.36 8.18
C LYS A 94 6.13 -6.73 7.52
N GLN A 95 5.68 -7.75 8.25
CA GLN A 95 5.52 -9.09 7.70
C GLN A 95 4.42 -9.13 6.63
N ILE A 96 3.32 -8.39 6.84
CA ILE A 96 2.27 -8.22 5.83
C ILE A 96 2.84 -7.57 4.57
N ILE A 97 3.54 -6.44 4.70
CA ILE A 97 4.17 -5.76 3.56
C ILE A 97 5.15 -6.66 2.82
N LYS A 98 5.96 -7.46 3.54
CA LYS A 98 6.89 -8.40 2.93
C LYS A 98 6.17 -9.45 2.08
N ASN A 99 5.04 -9.98 2.56
CA ASN A 99 4.22 -10.93 1.80
C ASN A 99 3.60 -10.28 0.55
N ILE A 100 3.15 -9.01 0.64
CA ILE A 100 2.66 -8.26 -0.53
C ILE A 100 3.77 -8.18 -1.58
N LEU A 101 4.96 -7.72 -1.17
CA LEU A 101 6.09 -7.54 -2.08
C LEU A 101 6.51 -8.83 -2.76
N LYS A 102 6.56 -9.95 -2.03
CA LYS A 102 6.93 -11.27 -2.57
C LYS A 102 5.98 -11.75 -3.68
N TYR A 103 4.70 -11.38 -3.63
CA TYR A 103 3.75 -11.75 -4.69
C TYR A 103 4.01 -10.99 -5.99
N PHE A 104 4.45 -9.74 -5.88
CA PHE A 104 4.68 -8.87 -7.04
C PHE A 104 6.10 -9.02 -7.65
N GLU A 105 6.94 -9.91 -7.11
CA GLU A 105 8.22 -10.32 -7.71
C GLU A 105 8.03 -11.46 -8.71
#